data_AF-A0A8S3J0P8-F1
#
_entry.id   AF-A0A8S3J0P8-F1
#
_cell.length_a   1.000
_cell.length_b   1.000
_cell.length_c   1.000
_cell.angle_alpha   90.00
_cell.angle_beta   90.00
_cell.angle_gamma   90.00
#
_symmetry.space_group_name_H-M   'P 1'
#
loop_
_entity.id
_entity.type
_entity.pdbx_description
1 polymer ?
#
loop_
_entity_poly.entity_id
_entity_poly.type
_entity_poly.pdbx_seq_one_letter_code
_entity_poly.pdbx_strand_id
1 'polypeptide(L)'
;DVQRSFIRELMKKAQILPLYMKLIFDIILTWHSYDPIDANLKKLNSVDDCIRYLFNYLKTVHNSLLFTRAVCYMTACRNGISQNELEDVLSLDDDVLKSVFQHYIPPIRRIPGILWTRIRNDLEEYITEKEADDSSVVYWYHRRFIEVVNSEYLSKMSSAERTTVFQNMVDMYKETWKGKNKPFKVDDPKLVNKYNLNESDGEIQANRFTTSQPIEFVDASGNIQFNKRKLNELPQFINQLTANFAIPIA
;
A
#
# COMPACT_ATOMS: atom_id res chain seq x y z
N ASP A 1 -13.59 -18.37 33.20
CA ASP A 1 -13.10 -17.44 32.15
C ASP A 1 -12.38 -18.16 31.02
N VAL A 2 -13.08 -18.32 29.90
CA VAL A 2 -12.58 -19.02 28.70
C VAL A 2 -11.36 -18.29 28.09
N GLN A 3 -11.41 -16.95 28.01
CA GLN A 3 -10.29 -16.12 27.53
C GLN A 3 -9.03 -16.26 28.39
N ARG A 4 -9.17 -16.24 29.72
CA ARG A 4 -8.03 -16.44 30.65
C ARG A 4 -7.40 -17.83 30.51
N SER A 5 -8.23 -18.87 30.29
CA SER A 5 -7.73 -20.22 30.04
C SER A 5 -6.93 -20.29 28.74
N PHE A 6 -7.43 -19.67 27.68
CA PHE A 6 -6.76 -19.61 26.38
C PHE A 6 -5.42 -18.89 26.44
N ILE A 7 -5.35 -17.73 27.10
CA ILE A 7 -4.07 -17.00 27.28
C ILE A 7 -3.06 -17.88 28.01
N ARG A 8 -3.48 -18.57 29.08
CA ARG A 8 -2.60 -19.51 29.81
C ARG A 8 -2.10 -20.67 28.96
N GLU A 9 -2.92 -21.16 28.03
CA GLU A 9 -2.52 -22.21 27.10
C GLU A 9 -1.51 -21.69 26.05
N LEU A 10 -1.75 -20.49 25.52
CA LEU A 10 -0.85 -19.83 24.57
C LEU A 10 0.53 -19.58 25.18
N MET A 11 0.57 -19.08 26.43
CA MET A 11 1.81 -18.82 27.17
C MET A 11 2.62 -20.08 27.51
N LYS A 12 2.03 -21.27 27.43
CA LYS A 12 2.73 -22.55 27.68
C LYS A 12 3.49 -23.08 26.46
N LYS A 13 3.30 -22.49 25.26
CA LYS A 13 4.03 -22.91 24.05
C LYS A 13 5.53 -22.61 24.22
N ALA A 14 6.40 -23.57 23.90
CA ALA A 14 7.82 -23.55 24.29
C ALA A 14 8.74 -22.65 23.43
N GLN A 15 8.28 -22.17 22.26
CA GLN A 15 9.05 -21.27 21.40
C GLN A 15 8.26 -19.99 21.17
N ILE A 16 8.55 -18.99 21.99
CA ILE A 16 7.89 -17.71 21.97
C ILE A 16 8.87 -16.68 21.43
N LEU A 17 8.71 -16.32 20.16
CA LEU A 17 9.46 -15.22 19.54
C LEU A 17 8.91 -13.88 20.07
N PRO A 18 9.76 -12.87 20.35
CA PRO A 18 9.28 -11.57 20.84
C PRO A 18 8.22 -10.92 19.94
N LEU A 19 8.41 -10.97 18.62
CA LEU A 19 7.44 -10.45 17.65
C LEU A 19 6.12 -11.23 17.65
N TYR A 20 6.17 -12.54 17.82
CA TYR A 20 4.96 -13.36 17.93
C TYR A 20 4.14 -12.95 19.15
N MET A 21 4.79 -12.74 20.30
CA MET A 21 4.10 -12.26 21.50
C MET A 21 3.48 -10.91 21.30
N LYS A 22 4.25 -9.96 20.78
CA LYS A 22 3.78 -8.60 20.55
C LYS A 22 2.50 -8.63 19.71
N LEU A 23 2.54 -9.31 18.55
CA LEU A 23 1.37 -9.46 17.67
C LEU A 23 0.17 -10.11 18.37
N ILE A 24 0.39 -11.20 19.11
CA ILE A 24 -0.67 -11.88 19.83
C ILE A 24 -1.27 -10.97 20.93
N PHE A 25 -0.44 -10.26 21.68
CA PHE A 25 -0.92 -9.32 22.71
C PHE A 25 -1.72 -8.19 22.08
N ASP A 26 -1.26 -7.62 20.97
CA ASP A 26 -1.96 -6.54 20.30
C ASP A 26 -3.33 -7.00 19.80
N ILE A 27 -3.44 -8.24 19.31
CA ILE A 27 -4.73 -8.84 18.95
C ILE A 27 -5.61 -9.04 20.19
N ILE A 28 -5.07 -9.60 21.27
CA ILE A 28 -5.84 -9.88 22.51
C ILE A 28 -6.32 -8.58 23.17
N LEU A 29 -5.54 -7.49 23.09
CA LEU A 29 -5.91 -6.18 23.65
C LEU A 29 -7.13 -5.55 22.97
N THR A 30 -7.48 -5.99 21.76
CA THR A 30 -8.71 -5.54 21.08
C THR A 30 -9.98 -6.24 21.58
N TRP A 31 -9.86 -7.28 22.40
CA TRP A 31 -11.00 -8.08 22.85
C TRP A 31 -11.78 -7.43 23.99
N HIS A 32 -13.10 -7.50 23.90
CA HIS A 32 -14.01 -7.25 25.00
C HIS A 32 -14.24 -8.53 25.82
N SER A 33 -14.68 -8.38 27.06
CA SER A 33 -14.93 -9.52 27.97
C SER A 33 -16.02 -10.49 27.45
N TYR A 34 -16.90 -10.02 26.57
CA TYR A 34 -17.97 -10.79 25.96
C TYR A 34 -17.62 -11.37 24.59
N ASP A 35 -16.46 -11.03 24.03
CA ASP A 35 -16.07 -11.51 22.70
C ASP A 35 -15.73 -13.01 22.74
N PRO A 36 -16.35 -13.84 21.87
CA PRO A 36 -15.98 -15.23 21.76
C PRO A 36 -14.58 -15.37 21.19
N ILE A 37 -13.84 -16.39 21.63
CA ILE A 37 -12.51 -16.66 21.08
C ILE A 37 -12.63 -17.12 19.64
N ASP A 38 -12.09 -16.32 18.72
CA ASP A 38 -12.00 -16.65 17.31
C ASP A 38 -11.26 -17.98 17.10
N ALA A 39 -11.90 -18.89 16.36
CA ALA A 39 -11.33 -20.18 16.00
C ALA A 39 -10.05 -20.04 15.16
N ASN A 40 -9.91 -18.96 14.40
CA ASN A 40 -8.70 -18.66 13.64
C ASN A 40 -7.56 -18.24 14.56
N LEU A 41 -7.85 -17.53 15.67
CA LEU A 41 -6.81 -17.17 16.63
C LEU A 41 -6.18 -18.41 17.29
N LYS A 42 -6.99 -19.43 17.56
CA LYS A 42 -6.49 -20.70 18.13
C LYS A 42 -5.49 -21.42 17.23
N LYS A 43 -5.54 -21.17 15.92
CA LYS A 43 -4.67 -21.80 14.92
C LYS A 43 -3.36 -21.05 14.71
N LEU A 44 -3.19 -19.86 15.30
CA LEU A 44 -1.98 -19.07 15.11
C LEU A 44 -0.78 -19.74 15.81
N ASN A 45 0.12 -20.28 15.01
CA ASN A 45 1.31 -20.99 15.48
C ASN A 45 2.63 -20.35 15.00
N SER A 46 2.56 -19.40 14.07
CA SER A 46 3.73 -18.70 13.54
C SER A 46 3.53 -17.17 13.56
N VAL A 47 4.64 -16.44 13.45
CA VAL A 47 4.61 -14.97 13.24
C VAL A 47 3.83 -14.64 11.98
N ASP A 48 4.05 -15.40 10.91
CA ASP A 48 3.42 -15.15 9.60
C ASP A 48 1.90 -15.29 9.69
N ASP A 49 1.40 -16.28 10.44
CA ASP A 49 -0.04 -16.43 10.68
C ASP A 49 -0.61 -15.24 11.45
N CYS A 50 0.12 -14.71 12.43
CA CYS A 50 -0.31 -13.54 13.19
C CYS A 50 -0.35 -12.29 12.30
N ILE A 51 0.64 -12.10 11.42
CA ILE A 51 0.65 -11.00 10.46
C ILE A 51 -0.52 -11.14 9.48
N ARG A 52 -0.79 -12.35 8.96
CA ARG A 52 -1.97 -12.60 8.11
C ARG A 52 -3.27 -12.27 8.82
N TYR A 53 -3.39 -12.65 10.09
CA TYR A 53 -4.55 -12.35 10.91
C TYR A 53 -4.75 -10.84 11.05
N LEU A 54 -3.68 -10.11 11.43
CA LEU A 54 -3.67 -8.66 11.55
C LEU A 54 -4.07 -7.98 10.22
N PHE A 55 -3.45 -8.38 9.10
CA PHE A 55 -3.78 -7.81 7.80
C PHE A 55 -5.22 -8.07 7.38
N ASN A 56 -5.77 -9.25 7.67
CA ASN A 56 -7.17 -9.54 7.38
C ASN A 56 -8.10 -8.66 8.21
N TYR A 57 -7.77 -8.42 9.49
CA TYR A 57 -8.51 -7.47 10.32
C TYR A 57 -8.42 -6.05 9.78
N LEU A 58 -7.22 -5.56 9.45
CA LEU A 58 -7.06 -4.20 8.92
C LEU A 58 -7.76 -4.01 7.57
N LYS A 59 -7.90 -5.05 6.75
CA LYS A 59 -8.69 -5.02 5.51
C LYS A 59 -10.20 -4.92 5.73
N THR A 60 -10.72 -5.30 6.90
CA THR A 60 -12.15 -5.12 7.22
C THR A 60 -12.41 -3.74 7.82
N VAL A 61 -11.45 -3.21 8.58
CA VAL A 61 -11.51 -1.85 9.14
C VAL A 61 -11.36 -0.81 8.04
N HIS A 62 -10.41 -1.01 7.14
CA HIS A 62 -10.15 -0.14 5.99
C HIS A 62 -10.78 -0.69 4.73
N ASN A 63 -10.70 0.06 3.63
CA ASN A 63 -11.00 -0.50 2.32
C ASN A 63 -9.93 -1.56 1.97
N SER A 64 -10.37 -2.81 1.78
CA SER A 64 -9.48 -3.96 1.53
C SER A 64 -8.51 -3.75 0.36
N LEU A 65 -8.96 -3.16 -0.75
CA LEU A 65 -8.11 -2.90 -1.90
C LEU A 65 -7.11 -1.79 -1.60
N LEU A 66 -7.56 -0.69 -1.00
CA LEU A 66 -6.69 0.41 -0.57
C LEU A 66 -5.57 -0.08 0.36
N PHE A 67 -5.93 -0.83 1.41
CA PHE A 67 -4.96 -1.37 2.36
C PHE A 67 -3.97 -2.31 1.67
N THR A 68 -4.47 -3.24 0.84
CA THR A 68 -3.62 -4.19 0.12
C THR A 68 -2.64 -3.47 -0.80
N ARG A 69 -3.12 -2.50 -1.59
CA ARG A 69 -2.27 -1.73 -2.51
C ARG A 69 -1.26 -0.87 -1.75
N ALA A 70 -1.65 -0.21 -0.66
CA ALA A 70 -0.73 0.59 0.17
C ALA A 70 0.43 -0.27 0.70
N VAL A 71 0.12 -1.42 1.30
CA VAL A 71 1.11 -2.37 1.82
C VAL A 71 1.99 -2.95 0.71
N CYS A 72 1.43 -3.21 -0.48
CA CYS A 72 2.20 -3.61 -1.67
C CYS A 72 3.17 -2.52 -2.13
N TYR A 73 2.73 -1.26 -2.26
CA TYR A 73 3.60 -0.15 -2.67
C TYR A 73 4.71 0.11 -1.65
N MET A 74 4.40 0.07 -0.34
CA MET A 74 5.41 0.15 0.72
C MET A 74 6.47 -0.94 0.61
N THR A 75 6.06 -2.16 0.28
CA THR A 75 6.95 -3.32 0.19
C THR A 75 7.72 -3.39 -1.13
N ALA A 76 7.16 -2.81 -2.20
CA ALA A 76 7.77 -2.76 -3.52
C ALA A 76 9.01 -1.83 -3.55
N CYS A 77 9.00 -0.76 -2.75
CA CYS A 77 10.15 0.14 -2.58
C CYS A 77 11.25 -0.52 -1.74
N ARG A 78 12.50 -0.43 -2.21
CA ARG A 78 13.63 -1.08 -1.51
C ARG A 78 13.93 -0.38 -0.19
N ASN A 79 13.97 0.94 -0.21
CA ASN A 79 14.37 1.75 0.93
C ASN A 79 13.18 2.30 1.73
N GLY A 80 11.95 1.92 1.39
CA GLY A 80 10.72 2.49 1.94
C GLY A 80 10.15 3.58 1.04
N ILE A 81 8.99 4.09 1.42
CA ILE A 81 8.23 5.07 0.64
C ILE A 81 7.89 6.28 1.50
N SER A 82 8.05 7.49 0.95
CA SER A 82 7.60 8.70 1.66
C SER A 82 6.07 8.79 1.65
N GLN A 83 5.50 9.55 2.57
CA GLN A 83 4.06 9.77 2.61
C GLN A 83 3.53 10.37 1.29
N ASN A 84 4.23 11.37 0.74
CA ASN A 84 3.82 12.03 -0.50
C ASN A 84 3.84 11.06 -1.69
N GLU A 85 4.88 10.24 -1.81
CA GLU A 85 4.97 9.22 -2.86
C GLU A 85 3.86 8.17 -2.72
N LEU A 86 3.57 7.73 -1.50
CA LEU A 86 2.53 6.74 -1.29
C LEU A 86 1.14 7.31 -1.64
N GLU A 87 0.84 8.54 -1.24
CA GLU A 87 -0.39 9.21 -1.63
C GLU A 87 -0.49 9.43 -3.14
N ASP A 88 0.61 9.80 -3.79
CA ASP A 88 0.66 10.01 -5.24
C ASP A 88 0.45 8.70 -6.00
N VAL A 89 1.16 7.63 -5.66
CA VAL A 89 1.00 6.34 -6.35
C VAL A 89 -0.39 5.75 -6.13
N LEU A 90 -0.95 5.86 -4.91
CA LEU A 90 -2.34 5.44 -4.65
C LEU A 90 -3.35 6.29 -5.43
N SER A 91 -3.02 7.55 -5.73
CA SER A 91 -3.84 8.44 -6.57
C SER A 91 -3.67 8.18 -8.08
N LEU A 92 -2.62 7.46 -8.47
CA LEU A 92 -2.47 6.95 -9.83
C LEU A 92 -3.19 5.61 -10.02
N ASP A 93 -3.47 4.87 -8.96
CA ASP A 93 -4.14 3.58 -9.04
C ASP A 93 -5.67 3.73 -9.22
N ASP A 94 -6.14 3.47 -10.44
CA ASP A 94 -7.56 3.65 -10.80
C ASP A 94 -8.47 2.63 -10.10
N ASP A 95 -8.00 1.42 -9.82
CA ASP A 95 -8.77 0.40 -9.08
C ASP A 95 -8.97 0.85 -7.63
N VAL A 96 -7.91 1.36 -7.00
CA VAL A 96 -7.98 1.92 -5.64
C VAL A 96 -8.97 3.07 -5.60
N LEU A 97 -8.87 4.01 -6.54
CA LEU A 97 -9.76 5.17 -6.57
C LEU A 97 -11.22 4.80 -6.87
N LYS A 98 -11.46 3.79 -7.72
CA LYS A 98 -12.81 3.24 -7.93
C LYS A 98 -13.36 2.64 -6.64
N SER A 99 -12.53 1.94 -5.87
CA SER A 99 -12.94 1.35 -4.59
C SER A 99 -13.23 2.39 -3.50
N VAL A 100 -12.53 3.53 -3.52
CA VAL A 100 -12.70 4.63 -2.55
C VAL A 100 -13.88 5.54 -2.93
N PHE A 101 -14.01 5.88 -4.22
CA PHE A 101 -15.03 6.79 -4.74
C PHE A 101 -16.18 6.03 -5.39
N GLN A 102 -16.89 5.22 -4.61
CA GLN A 102 -17.96 4.34 -5.12
C GLN A 102 -19.23 5.09 -5.54
N HIS A 103 -19.49 6.27 -4.96
CA HIS A 103 -20.80 6.93 -5.07
C HIS A 103 -20.78 8.25 -5.87
N TYR A 104 -19.60 8.77 -6.18
CA TYR A 104 -19.45 10.01 -6.91
C TYR A 104 -18.07 10.09 -7.57
N ILE A 105 -17.97 10.94 -8.60
CA ILE A 105 -16.71 11.25 -9.26
C ILE A 105 -16.22 12.58 -8.68
N PRO A 106 -15.10 12.59 -7.92
CA PRO A 106 -14.59 13.83 -7.36
C PRO A 106 -14.02 14.73 -8.48
N PRO A 107 -14.12 16.06 -8.36
CA PRO A 107 -13.51 16.99 -9.32
C PRO A 107 -11.98 16.87 -9.31
N ILE A 108 -11.41 16.56 -8.15
CA ILE A 108 -10.00 16.25 -7.94
C ILE A 108 -9.89 14.77 -7.61
N ARG A 109 -9.31 13.98 -8.52
CA ARG A 109 -9.26 12.52 -8.37
C ARG A 109 -7.96 12.09 -7.67
N ARG A 110 -7.78 12.57 -6.44
CA ARG A 110 -6.65 12.26 -5.54
C ARG A 110 -7.17 11.53 -4.30
N ILE A 111 -6.39 10.61 -3.75
CA ILE A 111 -6.72 9.96 -2.48
C ILE A 111 -6.80 11.02 -1.37
N PRO A 112 -7.85 11.02 -0.55
CA PRO A 112 -7.88 11.85 0.65
C PRO A 112 -6.79 11.39 1.63
N GLY A 113 -5.83 12.27 1.97
CA GLY A 113 -4.68 11.93 2.82
C GLY A 113 -5.06 11.37 4.20
N ILE A 114 -6.27 11.66 4.69
CA ILE A 114 -6.82 11.08 5.91
C ILE A 114 -6.94 9.54 5.84
N LEU A 115 -7.18 8.96 4.66
CA LEU A 115 -7.30 7.52 4.51
C LEU A 115 -5.95 6.83 4.78
N TRP A 116 -4.87 7.36 4.20
CA TRP A 116 -3.53 6.86 4.48
C TRP A 116 -3.14 7.11 5.94
N THR A 117 -3.44 8.30 6.48
CA THR A 117 -3.13 8.63 7.88
C THR A 117 -3.75 7.62 8.86
N ARG A 118 -5.00 7.19 8.62
CA ARG A 118 -5.65 6.16 9.44
C ARG A 118 -4.96 4.81 9.32
N ILE A 119 -4.61 4.37 8.11
CA ILE A 119 -3.88 3.11 7.89
C ILE A 119 -2.51 3.18 8.59
N ARG A 120 -1.79 4.30 8.47
CA ARG A 120 -0.49 4.52 9.11
C ARG A 120 -0.59 4.43 10.63
N ASN A 121 -1.62 5.03 11.23
CA ASN A 121 -1.83 4.99 12.69
C ASN A 121 -2.12 3.56 13.17
N ASP A 122 -2.95 2.81 12.46
CA ASP A 122 -3.23 1.41 12.83
C ASP A 122 -2.02 0.48 12.61
N LEU A 123 -1.05 0.91 11.80
CA LEU A 123 0.21 0.22 11.55
C LEU A 123 1.40 0.78 12.35
N GLU A 124 1.20 1.78 13.20
CA GLU A 124 2.26 2.59 13.80
C GLU A 124 3.35 1.75 14.48
N GLU A 125 2.96 0.71 15.22
CA GLU A 125 3.89 -0.16 15.94
C GLU A 125 4.63 -1.18 15.05
N TYR A 126 4.22 -1.32 13.78
CA TYR A 126 4.78 -2.27 12.82
C TYR A 126 5.61 -1.61 11.71
N ILE A 127 5.58 -0.28 11.67
CA ILE A 127 6.33 0.54 10.72
C ILE A 127 7.32 1.41 11.49
N THR A 128 8.39 1.81 10.80
CA THR A 128 9.36 2.77 11.32
C THR A 128 9.52 3.87 10.31
N GLU A 129 9.74 5.09 10.81
CA GLU A 129 10.26 6.17 9.99
C GLU A 129 11.79 6.10 9.99
N LYS A 130 12.38 6.29 8.82
CA LYS A 130 13.83 6.43 8.68
C LYS A 130 14.13 7.44 7.58
N GLU A 131 15.32 8.01 7.61
CA GLU A 131 15.81 8.81 6.50
C GLU A 131 16.42 7.91 5.44
N ALA A 132 15.98 8.08 4.20
CA ALA A 132 16.57 7.44 3.03
C ALA A 132 16.58 8.43 1.87
N ASP A 133 17.74 8.56 1.21
CA ASP A 133 17.86 9.37 -0.01
C ASP A 133 17.38 10.83 0.19
N ASP A 134 17.79 11.42 1.32
CA ASP A 134 17.45 12.80 1.75
C ASP A 134 15.94 13.05 1.99
N SER A 135 15.16 11.99 2.24
CA SER A 135 13.73 12.10 2.59
C SER A 135 13.34 11.19 3.75
N SER A 136 12.36 11.61 4.54
CA SER A 136 11.73 10.74 5.54
C SER A 136 10.80 9.74 4.85
N VAL A 137 10.99 8.45 5.18
CA VAL A 137 10.26 7.35 4.57
C VAL A 137 9.71 6.40 5.62
N VAL A 138 8.57 5.81 5.29
CA VAL A 138 7.97 4.72 6.07
C VAL A 138 8.53 3.39 5.56
N TYR A 139 8.96 2.55 6.50
CA TYR A 139 9.51 1.21 6.23
C TYR A 139 8.98 0.20 7.24
N TRP A 140 8.99 -1.09 6.89
CA TRP A 140 8.59 -2.15 7.82
C TRP A 140 9.60 -2.29 8.96
N TYR A 141 9.11 -2.34 10.20
CA TYR A 141 9.96 -2.56 11.37
C TYR A 141 10.66 -3.93 11.33
N HIS A 142 9.97 -4.96 10.84
CA HIS A 142 10.50 -6.32 10.80
C HIS A 142 10.39 -6.97 9.42
N ARG A 143 11.44 -7.67 8.97
CA ARG A 143 11.49 -8.33 7.66
C ARG A 143 10.35 -9.32 7.39
N ARG A 144 9.77 -9.92 8.44
CA ARG A 144 8.66 -10.87 8.28
C ARG A 144 7.43 -10.22 7.65
N PHE A 145 7.18 -8.93 7.89
CA PHE A 145 6.11 -8.22 7.19
C PHE A 145 6.36 -8.17 5.68
N ILE A 146 7.60 -7.87 5.27
CA ILE A 146 8.02 -7.87 3.85
C ILE A 146 7.79 -9.27 3.23
N GLU A 147 8.20 -10.33 3.92
CA GLU A 147 8.06 -11.70 3.43
C GLU A 147 6.59 -12.14 3.31
N VAL A 148 5.74 -11.79 4.30
CA VAL A 148 4.30 -12.06 4.25
C VAL A 148 3.63 -11.29 3.12
N VAL A 149 3.94 -10.00 2.94
CA VAL A 149 3.38 -9.20 1.84
C VAL A 149 3.81 -9.74 0.48
N ASN A 150 5.08 -10.11 0.34
CA ASN A 150 5.58 -10.70 -0.90
C ASN A 150 4.88 -12.03 -1.22
N SER A 151 4.72 -12.91 -0.24
CA SER A 151 4.13 -14.24 -0.44
C SER A 151 2.61 -14.23 -0.59
N GLU A 152 1.91 -13.29 0.03
CA GLU A 152 0.44 -13.23 0.01
C GLU A 152 -0.13 -12.31 -1.07
N TYR A 153 0.59 -11.25 -1.45
CA TYR A 153 0.05 -10.23 -2.35
C TYR A 153 0.87 -10.11 -3.63
N LEU A 154 2.17 -9.81 -3.55
CA LEU A 154 2.97 -9.52 -4.75
C LEU A 154 3.23 -10.75 -5.62
N SER A 155 3.35 -11.95 -5.04
CA SER A 155 3.54 -13.21 -5.77
C SER A 155 2.25 -13.75 -6.38
N LYS A 156 1.09 -13.47 -5.76
CA LYS A 156 -0.23 -13.94 -6.20
C LYS A 156 -0.91 -12.98 -7.17
N MET A 157 -0.34 -11.79 -7.35
CA MET A 157 -0.84 -10.77 -8.26
C MET A 157 -0.79 -11.26 -9.71
N SER A 158 -1.85 -11.05 -10.47
CA SER A 158 -1.86 -11.36 -11.89
C SER A 158 -0.82 -10.54 -12.64
N SER A 159 -0.34 -11.03 -13.79
CA SER A 159 0.64 -10.29 -14.61
C SER A 159 0.15 -8.88 -14.99
N ALA A 160 -1.16 -8.73 -15.22
CA ALA A 160 -1.78 -7.45 -15.51
C ALA A 160 -1.73 -6.49 -14.32
N GLU A 161 -2.19 -6.92 -13.15
CA GLU A 161 -2.16 -6.11 -11.93
C GLU A 161 -0.72 -5.74 -11.52
N ARG A 162 0.22 -6.68 -11.68
CA ARG A 162 1.64 -6.46 -11.41
C ARG A 162 2.20 -5.36 -12.30
N THR A 163 1.87 -5.42 -13.59
CA THR A 163 2.23 -4.37 -14.55
C THR A 163 1.63 -3.03 -14.16
N THR A 164 0.34 -2.99 -13.78
CA THR A 164 -0.32 -1.75 -13.33
C THR A 164 0.37 -1.13 -12.12
N VAL A 165 0.69 -1.93 -11.09
CA VAL A 165 1.36 -1.46 -9.87
C VAL A 165 2.72 -0.84 -10.19
N PHE A 166 3.56 -1.54 -10.97
CA PHE A 166 4.88 -1.02 -11.31
C PHE A 166 4.84 0.13 -12.30
N GLN A 167 3.86 0.14 -13.22
CA GLN A 167 3.65 1.26 -14.14
C GLN A 167 3.24 2.52 -13.38
N ASN A 168 2.38 2.42 -12.36
CA ASN A 168 2.01 3.57 -11.53
C ASN A 168 3.22 4.15 -10.79
N MET A 169 4.14 3.30 -10.29
CA MET A 169 5.39 3.76 -9.67
C MET A 169 6.30 4.47 -10.68
N VAL A 170 6.43 3.92 -11.89
CA VAL A 170 7.19 4.55 -12.97
C VAL A 170 6.57 5.88 -13.36
N ASP A 171 5.25 5.94 -13.51
CA ASP A 171 4.52 7.16 -13.88
C ASP A 171 4.65 8.26 -12.83
N MET A 172 4.65 7.89 -11.54
CA MET A 172 4.91 8.81 -10.43
C MET A 172 6.31 9.42 -10.55
N TYR A 173 7.36 8.60 -10.62
CA TYR A 173 8.74 9.10 -10.69
C TYR A 173 9.04 9.83 -12.00
N LYS A 174 8.44 9.43 -13.12
CA LYS A 174 8.57 10.12 -14.42
C LYS A 174 7.71 11.38 -14.52
N GLU A 175 6.88 11.67 -13.53
CA GLU A 175 5.92 12.78 -13.55
C GLU A 175 4.96 12.72 -14.76
N THR A 176 4.64 11.51 -15.26
CA THR A 176 3.84 11.32 -16.50
C THR A 176 2.52 12.11 -16.46
N TRP A 177 1.87 12.14 -15.29
CA TRP A 177 0.56 12.74 -15.06
C TRP A 177 0.60 14.05 -14.27
N LYS A 178 1.78 14.62 -14.01
CA LYS A 178 1.89 15.90 -13.32
C LYS A 178 1.32 17.04 -14.17
N GLY A 179 0.34 17.75 -13.63
CA GLY A 179 -0.34 18.86 -14.32
C GLY A 179 -1.19 18.41 -15.52
N LYS A 180 -1.38 17.11 -15.72
CA LYS A 180 -2.18 16.53 -16.81
C LYS A 180 -3.35 15.74 -16.25
N ASN A 181 -4.40 15.61 -17.04
CA ASN A 181 -5.53 14.75 -16.67
C ASN A 181 -5.22 13.31 -17.09
N LYS A 182 -5.33 12.36 -16.15
CA LYS A 182 -5.18 10.93 -16.42
C LYS A 182 -6.54 10.34 -16.83
N PRO A 183 -6.66 9.68 -18.00
CA PRO A 183 -7.89 9.00 -18.40
C PRO A 183 -8.19 7.82 -17.47
N PHE A 184 -9.46 7.58 -17.19
CA PHE A 184 -9.94 6.44 -16.42
C PHE A 184 -11.35 6.05 -16.88
N LYS A 185 -11.68 4.76 -16.72
CA LYS A 185 -12.99 4.21 -17.09
C LYS A 185 -13.95 4.22 -15.91
N VAL A 186 -15.22 4.51 -16.19
CA VAL A 186 -16.31 4.41 -15.21
C VAL A 186 -17.29 3.35 -15.68
N ASP A 187 -17.23 2.19 -15.02
CA ASP A 187 -18.08 1.05 -15.38
C ASP A 187 -19.41 1.01 -14.60
N ASP A 188 -19.60 1.88 -13.60
CA ASP A 188 -20.83 1.90 -12.78
C ASP A 188 -21.96 2.62 -13.55
N PRO A 189 -23.04 1.91 -13.95
CA PRO A 189 -24.15 2.51 -14.70
C PRO A 189 -24.80 3.70 -13.97
N LYS A 190 -24.80 3.71 -12.63
CA LYS A 190 -25.37 4.81 -11.86
C LYS A 190 -24.57 6.09 -12.03
N LEU A 191 -23.25 5.98 -12.09
CA LEU A 191 -22.35 7.13 -12.29
C LEU A 191 -22.39 7.59 -13.75
N VAL A 192 -22.43 6.66 -14.70
CA VAL A 192 -22.60 6.97 -16.13
C VAL A 192 -23.84 7.82 -16.37
N ASN A 193 -24.98 7.39 -15.84
CA ASN A 193 -26.24 8.13 -15.95
C ASN A 193 -26.21 9.46 -15.19
N LYS A 194 -25.65 9.49 -13.98
CA LYS A 194 -25.60 10.71 -13.15
C LYS A 194 -24.76 11.82 -13.77
N TYR A 195 -23.68 11.47 -14.45
CA TYR A 195 -22.74 12.42 -15.05
C TYR A 195 -22.91 12.55 -16.58
N ASN A 196 -23.96 11.95 -17.16
CA ASN A 196 -24.26 11.96 -18.60
C ASN A 196 -23.04 11.58 -19.46
N LEU A 197 -22.37 10.49 -19.10
CA LEU A 197 -21.19 10.01 -19.82
C LEU A 197 -21.62 9.22 -21.06
N ASN A 198 -20.95 9.43 -22.19
CA ASN A 198 -21.23 8.68 -23.42
C ASN A 198 -20.89 7.19 -23.21
N GLU A 199 -21.86 6.30 -23.45
CA GLU A 199 -21.74 4.85 -23.26
C GLU A 199 -20.65 4.19 -24.13
N SER A 200 -20.26 4.82 -25.24
CA SER A 200 -19.33 4.28 -26.23
C SER A 200 -17.85 4.35 -25.85
N ASP A 201 -17.43 5.35 -25.06
CA ASP A 201 -16.02 5.48 -24.64
C ASP A 201 -15.83 5.35 -23.12
N GLY A 202 -16.79 5.77 -22.27
CA GLY A 202 -16.71 5.62 -20.80
C GLY A 202 -15.48 6.21 -20.11
N GLU A 203 -14.59 6.85 -20.88
CA GLU A 203 -13.29 7.38 -20.47
C GLU A 203 -13.43 8.85 -20.11
N ILE A 204 -13.22 9.14 -18.84
CA ILE A 204 -13.16 10.49 -18.29
C ILE A 204 -11.72 10.79 -17.96
N GLN A 205 -11.35 12.08 -17.96
CA GLN A 205 -10.04 12.50 -17.53
C GLN A 205 -10.16 13.37 -16.28
N ALA A 206 -9.30 13.11 -15.30
CA ALA A 206 -9.20 13.95 -14.11
C ALA A 206 -7.75 14.11 -13.69
N ASN A 207 -7.43 15.30 -13.17
CA ASN A 207 -6.12 15.59 -12.60
C ASN A 207 -5.98 14.84 -11.26
N ARG A 208 -4.82 14.20 -11.07
CA ARG A 208 -4.46 13.45 -9.86
C ARG A 208 -3.68 14.31 -8.85
N PHE A 209 -3.29 15.52 -9.26
CA PHE A 209 -2.51 16.49 -8.49
C PHE A 209 -1.27 15.87 -7.84
N THR A 210 -0.59 14.97 -8.55
CA THR A 210 0.64 14.34 -8.05
C THR A 210 1.71 15.39 -7.76
N THR A 211 2.53 15.14 -6.75
CA THR A 211 3.63 16.03 -6.38
C THR A 211 4.75 16.03 -7.41
N SER A 212 5.66 17.00 -7.28
CA SER A 212 6.83 17.10 -8.17
C SER A 212 7.92 16.13 -7.74
N GLN A 213 8.47 15.40 -8.69
CA GLN A 213 9.64 14.54 -8.59
C GLN A 213 10.71 14.98 -9.62
N PRO A 214 11.28 16.20 -9.49
CA PRO A 214 12.31 16.67 -10.41
C PRO A 214 13.58 15.82 -10.24
N ILE A 215 14.47 15.84 -11.25
CA ILE A 215 15.78 15.17 -11.16
C ILE A 215 16.71 15.99 -10.25
N GLU A 216 16.55 17.31 -10.27
CA GLU A 216 17.36 18.28 -9.55
C GLU A 216 16.44 19.19 -8.73
N PHE A 217 16.75 19.34 -7.45
CA PHE A 217 16.22 20.36 -6.57
C PHE A 217 17.21 21.53 -6.56
N VAL A 218 16.73 22.74 -6.76
CA VAL A 218 17.52 23.96 -6.62
C VAL A 218 17.12 24.62 -5.32
N ASP A 219 18.05 24.69 -4.38
CA ASP A 219 17.82 25.34 -3.09
C ASP A 219 17.76 26.88 -3.26
N ALA A 220 17.24 27.59 -2.27
CA ALA A 220 17.15 29.06 -2.28
C ALA A 220 18.52 29.75 -2.46
N SER A 221 19.60 29.05 -2.11
CA SER A 221 20.99 29.50 -2.28
C SER A 221 21.56 29.23 -3.67
N GLY A 222 20.79 28.62 -4.58
CA GLY A 222 21.23 28.22 -5.93
C GLY A 222 22.01 26.90 -5.99
N ASN A 223 22.11 26.17 -4.88
CA ASN A 223 22.77 24.87 -4.83
C ASN A 223 21.89 23.80 -5.45
N ILE A 224 22.47 22.96 -6.31
CA ILE A 224 21.79 21.85 -6.96
C ILE A 224 21.93 20.59 -6.09
N GLN A 225 20.81 19.98 -5.74
CA GLN A 225 20.74 18.68 -5.07
C GLN A 225 19.97 17.69 -5.95
N PHE A 226 20.53 16.52 -6.22
CA PHE A 226 19.87 15.52 -7.05
C PHE A 226 18.82 14.73 -6.26
N ASN A 227 17.72 14.37 -6.91
CA ASN A 227 16.71 13.49 -6.36
C ASN A 227 17.22 12.04 -6.33
N LYS A 228 17.92 11.70 -5.24
CA LYS A 228 18.49 10.36 -5.02
C LYS A 228 17.43 9.26 -5.09
N ARG A 229 16.21 9.51 -4.59
CA ARG A 229 15.10 8.54 -4.64
C ARG A 229 14.73 8.16 -6.06
N LYS A 230 14.49 9.16 -6.91
CA LYS A 230 14.20 8.96 -8.33
C LYS A 230 15.33 8.22 -9.04
N LEU A 231 16.59 8.53 -8.73
CA LEU A 231 17.75 7.88 -9.34
C LEU A 231 17.91 6.41 -8.90
N ASN A 232 17.59 6.09 -7.64
CA ASN A 232 17.79 4.75 -7.08
C ASN A 232 16.60 3.81 -7.34
N GLU A 233 15.36 4.29 -7.18
CA GLU A 233 14.16 3.45 -7.23
C GLU A 233 13.59 3.30 -8.65
N LEU A 234 13.68 4.33 -9.52
CA LEU A 234 13.11 4.27 -10.87
C LEU A 234 13.70 3.14 -11.75
N PRO A 235 15.03 2.93 -11.83
CA PRO A 235 15.60 1.86 -12.64
C PRO A 235 15.11 0.48 -12.21
N GLN A 236 14.90 0.27 -10.91
CA GLN A 236 14.36 -0.98 -10.37
C GLN A 236 12.95 -1.26 -10.90
N PHE A 237 12.05 -0.27 -10.86
CA PHE A 237 10.68 -0.45 -11.33
C PHE A 237 10.60 -0.66 -12.85
N ILE A 238 11.46 0.03 -13.60
CA ILE A 238 11.58 -0.21 -15.05
C ILE A 238 12.01 -1.66 -15.32
N ASN A 239 13.04 -2.16 -14.62
CA ASN A 239 13.51 -3.54 -14.78
C ASN A 239 12.42 -4.57 -14.47
N GLN A 240 11.54 -4.29 -13.51
CA GLN A 240 10.44 -5.18 -13.14
C GLN A 240 9.30 -5.18 -14.15
N LEU A 241 9.12 -4.11 -14.93
CA LEU A 241 8.21 -4.06 -16.07
C LEU A 241 8.80 -4.76 -17.30
N THR A 242 10.10 -4.59 -17.55
CA THR A 242 10.79 -5.16 -18.71
C THR A 242 11.14 -6.64 -18.58
N ALA A 243 10.99 -7.26 -17.41
CA ALA A 243 11.22 -8.71 -17.27
C ALA A 243 10.23 -9.58 -18.10
N ASN A 244 9.14 -8.99 -18.60
CA ASN A 244 8.28 -9.62 -19.63
C ASN A 244 8.82 -9.44 -21.06
N PHE A 245 9.87 -8.66 -21.24
CA PHE A 245 10.74 -8.58 -22.42
C PHE A 245 12.14 -9.07 -22.01
N ALA A 246 12.25 -10.36 -21.68
CA ALA A 246 13.56 -10.98 -21.67
C ALA A 246 14.15 -10.83 -23.08
N ILE A 247 15.07 -9.89 -23.26
CA ILE A 247 15.99 -9.91 -24.39
C ILE A 247 16.79 -11.20 -24.19
N PRO A 248 16.67 -12.21 -25.08
CA PRO A 248 17.57 -13.34 -25.01
C PRO A 248 18.94 -12.76 -25.32
N ILE A 249 19.79 -12.71 -24.29
CA ILE A 249 21.20 -12.46 -24.49
C ILE A 249 21.70 -13.67 -25.28
N ALA A 250 22.01 -13.43 -26.56
CA ALA A 250 22.64 -14.39 -27.46
C ALA A 250 24.08 -14.70 -27.01
#